data_AF-A0A2A6NRD4-F1
#
_entry.id   AF-A0A2A6NRD4-F1
#
_cell.length_a   1.000
_cell.length_b   1.000
_cell.length_c   1.000
_cell.angle_alpha   90.00
_cell.angle_beta   90.00
_cell.angle_gamma   90.00
#
_symmetry.space_group_name_H-M   'P 1'
#
loop_
_entity.id
_entity.type
_entity.pdbx_description
1 polymer ?
#
loop_
_entity_poly.entity_id
_entity_poly.type
_entity_poly.pdbx_seq_one_letter_code
_entity_poly.pdbx_strand_id
1 'polypeptide(L)' 'MRGIWTLYVDQYGNRWGASTVAELRGKIGGGRIAKMYRDKANGRAVHCGYIIGSHWCTAYRPVEVPA' A
#
# COMPACT_ATOMS: atom_id res chain seq x y z
N MET A 1 1.10 7.40 -5.49
CA MET A 1 1.76 6.14 -5.90
C MET A 1 1.22 5.65 -7.25
N ARG A 2 0.87 6.54 -8.19
CA ARG A 2 0.31 6.11 -9.47
C ARG A 2 1.46 5.87 -10.45
N GLY A 3 1.50 4.70 -11.07
CA GLY A 3 2.45 4.36 -12.13
C GLY A 3 3.84 3.91 -11.65
N ILE A 4 4.11 3.93 -10.34
CA ILE A 4 5.36 3.41 -9.76
C ILE A 4 5.04 2.05 -9.16
N TRP A 5 5.77 1.01 -9.58
CA TRP A 5 5.65 -0.31 -8.98
C TRP A 5 5.96 -0.22 -7.48
N THR A 6 4.99 -0.65 -6.68
CA THR A 6 5.03 -0.53 -5.21
C THR A 6 4.69 -1.89 -4.62
N LEU A 7 5.45 -2.30 -3.61
CA LEU A 7 5.12 -3.47 -2.81
C LEU A 7 4.11 -3.07 -1.74
N TYR A 8 3.01 -3.79 -1.66
CA TYR A 8 2.02 -3.66 -0.61
C TYR A 8 2.08 -4.88 0.31
N VAL A 9 2.10 -4.64 1.62
CA VAL A 9 2.04 -5.70 2.65
C VAL A 9 0.86 -5.42 3.58
N ASP A 10 -0.02 -6.39 3.79
CA ASP A 10 -1.14 -6.24 4.73
C ASP A 10 -0.79 -6.64 6.16
N GLN A 11 -1.78 -6.53 7.05
CA GLN A 11 -1.67 -6.93 8.45
C GLN A 11 -1.49 -8.45 8.67
N TYR A 12 -1.76 -9.27 7.65
CA TYR A 12 -1.63 -10.73 7.71
C TYR A 12 -0.30 -11.20 7.10
N GLY A 13 0.52 -10.30 6.57
CA GLY A 13 1.79 -10.60 5.92
C GLY A 13 1.69 -10.98 4.43
N ASN A 14 0.50 -10.88 3.83
CA ASN A 14 0.33 -11.06 2.39
C ASN A 14 1.05 -9.95 1.63
N ARG A 15 1.58 -10.28 0.45
CA ARG A 15 2.42 -9.37 -0.35
C ARG A 15 1.85 -9.22 -1.75
N TRP A 16 1.70 -7.98 -2.21
CA TRP A 16 1.23 -7.67 -3.57
C TRP A 16 2.06 -6.56 -4.19
N GLY A 17 2.73 -6.86 -5.31
CA GLY A 17 3.26 -5.81 -6.17
C GLY A 17 2.13 -5.20 -6.99
N ALA A 18 2.02 -3.87 -7.04
CA ALA A 18 1.08 -3.18 -7.93
C ALA A 18 1.56 -1.77 -8.26
N SER A 19 1.24 -1.30 -9.47
CA SER A 19 1.54 0.06 -9.94
C SER A 19 0.35 1.01 -9.79
N THR A 20 -0.85 0.46 -9.56
CA THR A 20 -2.08 1.23 -9.32
C THR A 20 -2.93 0.61 -8.22
N VAL A 21 -3.77 1.43 -7.57
CA VAL A 21 -4.71 0.92 -6.55
C VAL A 21 -5.80 0.02 -7.15
N ALA A 22 -6.13 0.21 -8.43
CA ALA A 22 -7.09 -0.61 -9.14
C ALA A 22 -6.55 -2.02 -9.37
N GLU A 23 -5.27 -2.13 -9.78
CA GLU A 23 -4.55 -3.40 -9.90
C GLU A 23 -4.44 -4.11 -8.54
N LEU A 24 -4.06 -3.37 -7.48
CA LEU A 24 -3.99 -3.91 -6.12
C LEU A 24 -5.36 -4.46 -5.68
N ARG A 25 -6.44 -3.72 -5.91
CA ARG A 25 -7.81 -4.18 -5.62
C ARG A 25 -8.16 -5.45 -6.39
N GLY A 26 -7.78 -5.53 -7.66
CA GLY A 26 -7.97 -6.74 -8.47
C GLY A 26 -7.26 -7.95 -7.88
N LYS A 27 -6.01 -7.78 -7.43
CA LYS A 27 -5.19 -8.85 -6.81
C LYS A 27 -5.73 -9.32 -5.45
N ILE A 28 -6.34 -8.41 -4.68
CA ILE A 28 -6.95 -8.74 -3.38
C ILE A 28 -8.31 -9.43 -3.53
N GLY A 29 -8.97 -9.31 -4.69
CA GLY A 29 -10.31 -9.87 -4.91
C GLY A 29 -11.45 -8.87 -4.72
N GLY A 30 -11.16 -7.56 -4.70
CA GLY A 30 -12.16 -6.50 -4.64
C GLY A 30 -12.28 -5.81 -3.27
N GLY A 31 -13.44 -5.19 -3.02
CA GLY A 31 -13.72 -4.43 -1.79
C GLY A 31 -13.65 -2.91 -1.94
N ARG A 32 -14.08 -2.21 -0.88
CA ARG A 32 -14.02 -0.74 -0.78
C ARG A 32 -12.58 -0.30 -0.59
N ILE A 33 -12.17 0.73 -1.33
CA ILE A 33 -10.86 1.35 -1.19
C ILE A 33 -10.98 2.56 -0.25
N ALA A 34 -10.10 2.64 0.73
CA ALA A 34 -9.85 3.83 1.53
C ALA A 34 -8.35 4.11 1.60
N LYS A 35 -7.98 5.39 1.75
CA LYS A 35 -6.59 5.78 2.01
C LYS A 35 -6.23 5.46 3.45
N MET A 36 -5.03 4.91 3.66
CA MET A 36 -4.48 4.65 4.99
C MET A 36 -3.47 5.73 5.35
N TYR A 37 -3.52 6.21 6.58
CA TYR A 37 -2.64 7.26 7.08
C TYR A 37 -1.91 6.79 8.34
N ARG A 38 -0.72 7.36 8.57
CA ARG A 38 0.07 7.20 9.81
C ARG A 38 0.49 8.57 10.32
N ASP A 39 0.38 8.74 11.63
CA ASP A 39 0.82 9.97 12.30
C ASP A 39 2.34 10.02 12.40
N LYS A 40 2.90 11.22 12.22
CA LYS A 40 4.29 11.53 12.47
C LYS A 40 4.44 12.15 13.86
N ALA A 41 5.66 12.10 14.40
CA ALA A 41 6.00 12.72 15.68
C ALA A 41 5.66 14.22 15.76
N ASN A 42 5.58 14.91 14.61
CA ASN A 42 5.20 16.33 14.52
C ASN A 42 3.68 16.57 14.39
N GLY A 43 2.85 15.56 14.66
CA GLY A 43 1.38 15.67 14.61
C GLY A 43 0.77 15.70 13.21
N ARG A 44 1.57 15.61 12.14
CA ARG A 44 1.06 15.50 10.76
C ARG A 44 0.80 14.05 10.37
N ALA A 45 -0.28 13.80 9.64
CA ALA A 45 -0.55 12.49 9.05
C ALA A 45 0.09 12.36 7.66
N VAL A 46 0.61 11.17 7.34
CA VAL A 46 1.07 10.83 5.98
C VAL A 46 0.33 9.63 5.43
N HIS A 47 -0.01 9.72 4.14
CA HIS A 47 -0.59 8.61 3.40
C HIS A 47 0.45 7.50 3.24
N CYS A 48 0.20 6.34 3.87
CA CYS A 48 1.14 5.23 3.95
C CYS A 48 0.68 3.98 3.19
N GLY A 49 -0.51 4.00 2.57
CA GLY A 49 -1.06 2.84 1.90
C GLY A 49 -2.56 2.91 1.71
N TYR A 50 -3.20 1.75 1.57
CA TYR A 50 -4.64 1.65 1.32
C TYR A 50 -5.28 0.56 2.19
N ILE A 51 -6.52 0.78 2.60
CA ILE A 51 -7.38 -0.26 3.12
C ILE A 51 -8.26 -0.73 1.97
N ILE A 52 -8.23 -2.02 1.64
CA ILE A 52 -9.03 -2.63 0.58
C ILE A 52 -9.80 -3.81 1.17
N GLY A 53 -11.11 -3.63 1.33
CA GLY A 53 -11.93 -4.60 2.07
C GLY A 53 -11.39 -4.78 3.49
N SER A 54 -10.97 -5.99 3.83
CA SER A 54 -10.35 -6.32 5.13
C SER A 54 -8.83 -6.28 5.11
N HIS A 55 -8.16 -5.83 4.04
CA HIS A 55 -6.70 -5.80 3.92
C HIS A 55 -6.13 -4.39 4.12
N TRP A 56 -5.28 -4.23 5.12
CA TRP A 56 -4.69 -2.95 5.53
C TRP A 56 -3.27 -2.86 4.95
N CYS A 57 -3.19 -2.46 3.69
CA CYS A 57 -2.00 -2.56 2.87
C CYS A 57 -1.06 -1.37 3.08
N THR A 58 0.09 -1.59 3.71
CA THR A 58 1.19 -0.62 3.81
C THR A 58 2.05 -0.64 2.55
N ALA A 59 2.38 0.54 2.03
CA ALA A 59 3.16 0.71 0.82
C ALA A 59 4.67 0.79 1.10
N TYR A 60 5.45 -0.01 0.37
CA TYR A 60 6.90 -0.05 0.40
C TYR A 60 7.43 0.22 -1.01
N ARG A 61 8.20 1.29 -1.16
CA ARG A 61 8.87 1.60 -2.42
C ARG A 61 10.15 0.79 -2.51
N PRO A 62 10.40 0.03 -3.60
CA PRO A 62 11.68 -0.61 -3.79
C PRO A 62 12.80 0.42 -3.87
N VAL A 63 13.94 0.09 -3.28
CA VAL A 63 15.18 0.85 -3.39
C VAL A 63 16.21 -0.11 -3.98
N GLU A 64 16.77 0.25 -5.13
CA GLU A 64 17.88 -0.49 -5.72
C GLU A 64 19.14 -0.20 -4.90
N VAL A 65 19.86 -1.25 -4.51
CA VAL A 65 21.13 -1.16 -3.79
C VAL A 65 22.18 -1.84 -4.67
N PRO A 66 23.37 -1.24 -4.86
CA PRO A 66 24.47 -1.91 -5.55
C PRO A 66 24.76 -3.28 -4.92
N ALA A 67 25.10 -4.25 -5.75
CA ALA A 67 25.48 -5.59 -5.32
C ALA A 67 26.80 -5.59 -4.53
#